data_AF-A0A7X6RTE6-F1
#
_entry.id   AF-A0A7X6RTE6-F1
#
_cell.length_a   1.000
_cell.length_b   1.000
_cell.length_c   1.000
_cell.angle_alpha   90.00
_cell.angle_beta   90.00
_cell.angle_gamma   90.00
#
_symmetry.space_group_name_H-M   'P 1'
#
loop_
_entity.id
_entity.type
_entity.pdbx_description
1 polymer ?
#
loop_
_entity_poly.entity_id
_entity_poly.type
_entity_poly.pdbx_seq_one_letter_code
_entity_poly.pdbx_strand_id
1 'polypeptide(L)' 'SEAQRREAFAGWLHHYNHHRFHTAIGGPPASRVTNLSGQYT' A
#
# COMPACT_ATOMS: atom_id res chain seq x y z
N SER A 1 -3.86 -13.76 -16.57
CA SER A 1 -5.19 -13.24 -16.94
C SER A 1 -5.55 -12.05 -16.05
N GLU A 2 -6.61 -11.31 -16.37
CA GLU A 2 -7.11 -10.25 -15.48
C GLU A 2 -7.53 -10.79 -14.11
N ALA A 3 -8.17 -11.96 -14.08
CA ALA A 3 -8.59 -12.64 -12.86
C ALA A 3 -7.43 -12.85 -11.86
N GLN A 4 -6.28 -13.35 -12.34
CA GLN A 4 -5.09 -13.54 -11.51
C GLN A 4 -4.53 -12.21 -10.96
N ARG A 5 -4.63 -11.11 -11.72
CA ARG A 5 -4.20 -9.79 -11.23
C ARG A 5 -5.12 -9.29 -10.12
N ARG A 6 -6.44 -9.48 -10.26
CA ARG A 6 -7.42 -9.11 -9.23
C ARG A 6 -7.20 -9.89 -7.94
N GLU A 7 -6.95 -11.19 -8.04
CA GLU A 7 -6.64 -12.05 -6.89
C GLU A 7 -5.37 -11.59 -6.15
N ALA A 8 -4.31 -11.25 -6.88
CA ALA A 8 -3.06 -10.78 -6.30
C ALA A 8 -3.10 -9.33 -5.79
N PHE A 9 -4.10 -8.54 -6.20
CA PHE A 9 -4.10 -7.08 -6.02
C PHE A 9 -4.10 -6.66 -4.55
N ALA A 10 -4.92 -7.29 -3.70
CA ALA A 10 -5.03 -6.91 -2.30
C ALA A 10 -3.70 -7.10 -1.54
N GLY A 11 -3.04 -8.24 -1.74
CA GLY A 11 -1.73 -8.52 -1.13
C GLY A 11 -0.63 -7.59 -1.66
N TRP A 12 -0.63 -7.33 -2.97
CA TRP A 12 0.30 -6.39 -3.58
C TRP A 12 0.13 -4.97 -3.01
N LEU A 13 -1.11 -4.50 -2.87
CA LEU A 13 -1.41 -3.16 -2.35
C LEU A 13 -0.93 -3.00 -0.90
N HIS A 14 -1.16 -4.00 -0.05
CA HIS A 14 -0.66 -3.99 1.33
C HIS A 14 0.87 -3.98 1.40
N HIS A 15 1.53 -4.80 0.59
CA HIS A 15 2.99 -4.82 0.53
C HIS A 15 3.54 -3.47 0.04
N TYR A 16 2.97 -2.90 -1.02
CA TYR A 16 3.39 -1.60 -1.56
C TYR A 16 3.22 -0.47 -0.54
N ASN A 17 2.04 -0.36 0.08
CA ASN A 17 1.73 0.76 0.98
C ASN A 17 2.46 0.70 2.32
N HIS A 18 2.75 -0.50 2.85
CA HIS A 18 3.27 -0.65 4.22
C HIS A 18 4.71 -1.15 4.30
N HIS A 19 5.21 -1.86 3.28
CA HIS A 19 6.50 -2.56 3.39
C HIS A 19 7.52 -2.06 2.38
N ARG A 20 7.09 -1.51 1.25
CA ARG A 20 8.01 -1.06 0.21
C ARG A 20 8.62 0.30 0.57
N PHE A 21 9.90 0.30 0.93
CA PHE A 21 10.63 1.54 1.19
C PHE A 21 10.89 2.32 -0.11
N HIS A 22 10.62 3.62 -0.08
CA HIS A 22 10.87 4.54 -1.18
C HIS A 22 11.87 5.62 -0.74
N THR A 23 13.00 5.73 -1.45
CA THR A 23 14.09 6.67 -1.12
C THR A 23 13.66 8.13 -1.22
N ALA A 24 12.84 8.48 -2.21
CA ALA A 24 12.29 9.82 -2.37
C ALA A 24 11.43 10.28 -1.18
N ILE A 25 10.95 9.33 -0.37
CA ILE A 25 10.06 9.59 0.75
C ILE A 25 10.57 9.16 2.12
N GLY A 26 11.75 8.55 2.17
CA GLY A 26 12.37 8.10 3.42
C GLY A 26 11.59 7.02 4.17
N GLY A 27 10.69 6.30 3.51
CA GLY A 27 9.77 5.35 4.14
C GLY A 27 8.82 4.66 3.15
N PRO A 28 7.93 3.79 3.62
CA PRO A 28 6.81 3.30 2.82
C PRO A 28 5.76 4.40 2.58
N PRO A 29 4.90 4.28 1.55
CA PRO A 29 3.92 5.31 1.21
C PRO A 29 3.01 5.69 2.38
N ALA A 30 2.60 4.70 3.19
CA ALA A 30 1.74 4.94 4.35
C ALA A 30 2.39 5.82 5.43
N SER A 31 3.71 5.90 5.52
CA SER A 31 4.41 6.76 6.49
C SER A 31 4.22 8.25 6.24
N ARG A 32 3.75 8.63 5.05
CA ARG A 32 3.49 10.04 4.69
C ARG A 32 2.02 10.44 4.76
N VAL A 33 1.10 9.48 4.84
CA VAL A 33 -0.33 9.77 4.81
C VAL A 33 -0.87 9.60 6.22
N THR A 34 -1.06 10.73 6.91
CA THR A 34 -1.59 10.77 8.28
C THR A 34 -3.05 10.31 8.39
N ASN A 35 -3.76 10.20 7.26
CA ASN A 35 -5.18 9.82 7.20
C ASN A 35 -5.44 8.34 6.80
N LEU A 36 -4.42 7.47 6.81
CA LEU A 36 -4.63 6.05 6.49
C LEU A 36 -5.25 5.24 7.63
N SER A 37 -5.06 5.64 8.89
CA SER A 37 -5.69 5.00 10.04
C SER A 37 -6.91 5.80 10.50
N GLY A 38 -8.12 5.25 10.29
CA GLY A 38 -9.34 5.71 10.96
C GLY A 38 -10.39 6.46 10.13
N GLN A 39 -10.27 6.53 8.80
CA GLN A 39 -11.31 7.15 7.93
C GLN A 39 -12.14 6.17 7.09
N TYR A 40 -12.08 4.88 7.41
CA TYR A 40 -12.98 3.85 6.84
C TYR A 40 -13.68 3.08 7.97
N THR A 41 -14.30 3.82 8.88
CA THR A 41 -15.36 3.30 9.76
C THR A 41 -16.70 3.80 9.26
#